data_AF-A0A9P7GYF1-F1
#
_entry.id   AF-A0A9P7GYF1-F1
#
_cell.length_a   1.000
_cell.length_b   1.000
_cell.length_c   1.000
_cell.angle_alpha   90.00
_cell.angle_beta   90.00
_cell.angle_gamma   90.00
#
_symmetry.space_group_name_H-M   'P 1'
#
loop_
_entity.id
_entity.type
_entity.pdbx_description
1 polymer ?
#
loop_
_entity_poly.entity_id
_entity_poly.type
_entity_poly.pdbx_seq_one_letter_code
_entity_poly.pdbx_strand_id
1 'polypeptide(L)'
;MQVLVSEKRSSTSYPWLQHAHGTAALLASAWPYSRVPSDETRALLDVSYTSILASLISEKPVPQMFLHLAEECEPVSGSPTSNHPLFLSIRLCSIMSSLVNLYVSTKQTSQYSQAQLLASAIASDQALEAWVVSLPSSWAYQTVRSEPHYVYGSRWFARTWNYYRLSRILANKLILYALNIASLLLQAMNPTLIEKHKLQESRSASVISELSKEIYISLPAMFDFNRRRPASIPLSLDVFFVVTILQSLVVLTGKSTVLRNWPPSACEKPEEKFVILKEIMTRNLV
;
A
#
# COMPACT_ATOMS: atom_id res chain seq x y z
N MET A 1 19.10 -11.52 -22.77
CA MET A 1 18.08 -12.12 -21.89
C MET A 1 16.76 -11.41 -22.14
N GLN A 2 16.05 -11.84 -23.18
CA GLN A 2 14.72 -11.34 -23.55
C GLN A 2 13.69 -12.10 -22.71
N VAL A 3 13.02 -11.42 -21.79
CA VAL A 3 11.77 -11.87 -21.20
C VAL A 3 10.74 -10.81 -21.53
N LEU A 4 10.26 -10.83 -22.76
CA LEU A 4 9.06 -10.12 -23.18
C LEU A 4 8.13 -11.11 -23.87
N VAL A 5 7.13 -11.52 -23.11
CA VAL A 5 5.72 -11.69 -23.51
C VAL A 5 5.49 -12.41 -24.83
N SER A 6 5.23 -13.72 -24.72
CA SER A 6 4.32 -14.42 -25.63
C SER A 6 3.82 -15.68 -24.94
N GLU A 7 2.57 -15.68 -24.46
CA GLU A 7 1.50 -16.56 -24.95
C GLU A 7 0.30 -16.66 -24.00
N LYS A 8 -0.87 -16.57 -24.65
CA LYS A 8 -2.18 -17.16 -24.38
C LYS A 8 -2.95 -16.85 -23.08
N ARG A 9 -4.11 -16.25 -23.34
CA ARG A 9 -5.25 -15.97 -22.45
C ARG A 9 -5.76 -17.25 -21.75
N SER A 10 -5.48 -17.35 -20.46
CA SER A 10 -6.34 -17.99 -19.46
C SER A 10 -5.96 -17.42 -18.08
N SER A 11 -6.90 -16.72 -17.44
CA SER A 11 -6.79 -15.96 -16.17
C SER A 11 -5.56 -15.05 -16.03
N THR A 12 -5.80 -13.74 -16.13
CA THR A 12 -4.83 -12.64 -16.14
C THR A 12 -4.02 -12.53 -14.83
N SER A 13 -3.07 -13.44 -14.62
CA SER A 13 -2.05 -13.31 -13.59
C SER A 13 -0.80 -12.71 -14.22
N TYR A 14 -0.45 -11.48 -13.85
CA TYR A 14 0.81 -10.88 -14.24
C TYR A 14 1.97 -11.81 -13.83
N PRO A 15 2.90 -12.19 -14.73
CA PRO A 15 3.97 -13.14 -14.40
C PRO A 15 4.80 -12.74 -13.17
N TRP A 16 4.98 -11.43 -12.94
CA TRP A 16 5.69 -10.91 -11.77
C TRP A 16 4.98 -11.25 -10.44
N LEU A 17 3.65 -11.45 -10.43
CA LEU A 17 2.92 -11.88 -9.23
C LEU A 17 3.35 -13.27 -8.80
N GLN A 18 3.57 -14.19 -9.75
CA GLN A 18 4.06 -15.54 -9.44
C GLN A 18 5.47 -15.46 -8.84
N HIS A 19 6.33 -14.58 -9.38
CA HIS A 19 7.64 -14.33 -8.81
C HIS A 19 7.55 -13.74 -7.39
N ALA A 20 6.69 -12.75 -7.15
CA ALA A 20 6.51 -12.16 -5.82
C ALA A 20 6.05 -13.21 -4.79
N HIS A 21 5.08 -14.06 -5.15
CA HIS A 21 4.63 -15.17 -4.31
C HIS A 21 5.74 -16.21 -4.05
N GLY A 22 6.53 -16.56 -5.08
CA GLY A 22 7.68 -17.44 -4.94
C GLY A 22 8.77 -16.85 -4.04
N THR A 23 9.05 -15.55 -4.16
CA THR A 23 9.98 -14.83 -3.28
C THR A 23 9.48 -14.85 -1.84
N ALA A 24 8.18 -14.64 -1.61
CA ALA A 24 7.61 -14.74 -0.27
C ALA A 24 7.81 -16.14 0.32
N ALA A 25 7.58 -17.21 -0.45
CA ALA A 25 7.83 -18.57 0.01
C ALA A 25 9.31 -18.81 0.39
N LEU A 26 10.25 -18.24 -0.37
CA LEU A 26 11.68 -18.29 -0.03
C LEU A 26 12.01 -17.50 1.24
N LEU A 27 11.43 -16.31 1.41
CA LEU A 27 11.61 -15.52 2.63
C LEU A 27 11.12 -16.27 3.87
N ALA A 28 9.99 -16.98 3.77
CA ALA A 28 9.46 -17.79 4.86
C ALA A 28 10.44 -18.89 5.30
N SER A 29 11.22 -19.44 4.36
CA SER A 29 12.24 -20.46 4.65
C SER A 29 13.54 -19.90 5.25
N ALA A 30 13.78 -18.59 5.10
CA ALA A 30 15.02 -17.94 5.51
C ALA A 30 14.90 -17.19 6.86
N TRP A 31 13.72 -17.22 7.49
CA TRP A 31 13.41 -16.56 8.76
C TRP A 31 13.80 -17.45 9.97
N PRO A 32 14.41 -16.93 11.07
CA PRO A 32 14.42 -15.54 11.54
C PRO A 32 15.76 -14.79 11.35
N TYR A 33 15.66 -13.51 10.98
CA TYR A 33 16.79 -12.61 10.69
C TYR A 33 17.47 -12.00 11.93
N SER A 34 17.59 -12.72 13.04
CA SER A 34 18.22 -12.22 14.28
C SER A 34 19.71 -11.82 14.14
N ARG A 35 20.26 -11.76 12.92
CA ARG A 35 21.65 -11.40 12.60
C ARG A 35 21.83 -10.52 11.34
N VAL A 36 20.76 -9.95 10.75
CA VAL A 36 20.87 -9.24 9.47
C VAL A 36 21.18 -7.74 9.65
N PRO A 37 22.18 -7.18 8.92
CA PRO A 37 22.47 -5.75 8.90
C PRO A 37 21.26 -4.89 8.50
N SER A 38 21.18 -3.68 9.05
CA SER A 38 20.00 -2.80 8.89
C SER A 38 19.61 -2.49 7.43
N ASP A 39 20.57 -2.41 6.49
CA ASP A 39 20.28 -2.15 5.08
C ASP A 39 19.66 -3.36 4.37
N GLU A 40 20.09 -4.57 4.73
CA GLU A 40 19.48 -5.81 4.24
C GLU A 40 18.06 -5.97 4.79
N THR A 41 17.81 -5.56 6.04
CA THR A 41 16.44 -5.53 6.61
C THR A 41 15.51 -4.60 5.84
N ARG A 42 15.99 -3.44 5.34
CA ARG A 42 15.17 -2.54 4.52
C ARG A 42 14.76 -3.17 3.20
N ALA A 43 15.71 -3.84 2.52
CA ALA A 43 15.43 -4.53 1.27
C ALA A 43 14.42 -5.66 1.47
N LEU A 44 14.57 -6.42 2.56
CA LEU A 44 13.62 -7.47 2.93
C LEU A 44 12.22 -6.91 3.17
N LEU A 45 12.11 -5.78 3.89
CA LEU A 45 10.82 -5.11 4.09
C LEU A 45 10.20 -4.63 2.78
N ASP A 46 10.98 -4.04 1.87
CA ASP A 46 10.48 -3.65 0.54
C ASP A 46 9.91 -4.85 -0.24
N VAL A 47 10.55 -6.02 -0.14
CA VAL A 47 10.05 -7.27 -0.72
C VAL A 47 8.79 -7.77 -0.01
N SER A 48 8.73 -7.69 1.32
CA SER A 48 7.53 -8.04 2.10
C SER A 48 6.33 -7.18 1.69
N TYR A 49 6.49 -5.86 1.64
CA TYR A 49 5.44 -4.93 1.18
C TYR A 49 4.99 -5.25 -0.25
N THR A 50 5.94 -5.51 -1.15
CA THR A 50 5.62 -5.93 -2.52
C THR A 50 4.81 -7.21 -2.55
N SER A 51 5.18 -8.19 -1.73
CA SER A 51 4.49 -9.48 -1.65
C SER A 51 3.07 -9.32 -1.10
N ILE A 52 2.88 -8.46 -0.10
CA ILE A 52 1.56 -8.11 0.44
C ILE A 52 0.69 -7.41 -0.62
N LEU A 53 1.27 -6.47 -1.37
CA LEU A 53 0.57 -5.82 -2.49
C LEU A 53 0.26 -6.80 -3.62
N ALA A 54 1.13 -7.76 -3.90
CA ALA A 54 0.88 -8.84 -4.85
C ALA A 54 -0.30 -9.73 -4.39
N SER A 55 -0.38 -10.06 -3.10
CA SER A 55 -1.54 -10.72 -2.49
C SER A 55 -2.83 -9.91 -2.66
N LEU A 56 -2.79 -8.59 -2.43
CA LEU A 56 -3.92 -7.70 -2.67
C LEU A 56 -4.36 -7.72 -4.15
N ILE A 57 -3.42 -7.59 -5.08
CA ILE A 57 -3.70 -7.55 -6.53
C ILE A 57 -4.24 -8.89 -7.03
N SER A 58 -3.70 -10.00 -6.52
CA SER A 58 -4.11 -11.35 -6.93
C SER A 58 -5.31 -11.89 -6.15
N GLU A 59 -5.82 -11.12 -5.19
CA GLU A 59 -6.88 -11.54 -4.25
C GLU A 59 -6.58 -12.88 -3.57
N LYS A 60 -5.30 -13.07 -3.20
CA LYS A 60 -4.80 -14.25 -2.49
C LYS A 60 -4.40 -13.88 -1.07
N PRO A 61 -4.53 -14.82 -0.10
CA PRO A 61 -4.09 -14.55 1.26
C PRO A 61 -2.62 -14.15 1.30
N VAL A 62 -2.29 -13.26 2.21
CA VAL A 62 -0.92 -12.93 2.58
C VAL A 62 -0.30 -14.14 3.31
N PRO A 63 0.94 -14.53 2.98
CA PRO A 63 1.66 -15.58 3.71
C PRO A 63 1.70 -15.32 5.22
N GLN A 64 1.45 -16.36 6.03
CA GLN A 64 1.31 -16.26 7.49
C GLN A 64 2.53 -15.64 8.18
N MET A 65 3.74 -15.87 7.66
CA MET A 65 4.97 -15.25 8.18
C MET A 65 4.87 -13.72 8.31
N PHE A 66 4.12 -13.04 7.42
CA PHE A 66 4.02 -11.58 7.43
C PHE A 66 3.08 -11.04 8.51
N LEU A 67 2.20 -11.88 9.06
CA LEU A 67 1.27 -11.49 10.13
C LEU A 67 2.00 -11.39 11.47
N HIS A 68 2.92 -12.32 11.73
CA HIS A 68 3.64 -12.44 13.00
C HIS A 68 4.96 -11.65 13.05
N LEU A 69 5.35 -10.96 11.97
CA LEU A 69 6.61 -10.21 11.93
C LEU A 69 6.79 -9.23 13.09
N ALA A 70 5.71 -8.55 13.49
CA ALA A 70 5.78 -7.57 14.58
C ALA A 70 6.04 -8.24 15.93
N GLU A 71 5.38 -9.37 16.20
CA GLU A 71 5.53 -10.15 17.43
C GLU A 71 6.93 -10.76 17.54
N GLU A 72 7.48 -11.23 16.43
CA GLU A 72 8.80 -11.85 16.38
C GLU A 72 9.97 -10.85 16.40
N CYS A 73 9.69 -9.58 16.08
CA CYS A 73 10.69 -8.50 16.06
C CYS A 73 10.58 -7.53 17.23
N GLU A 74 9.67 -7.78 18.20
CA GLU A 74 9.59 -6.94 19.39
C GLU A 74 10.91 -7.00 20.18
N PRO A 75 11.52 -5.84 20.50
CA PRO A 75 12.72 -5.83 21.31
C PRO A 75 12.40 -6.36 22.71
N VAL A 76 13.30 -7.18 23.26
CA VAL A 76 13.24 -7.60 24.67
C VAL A 76 13.08 -6.36 25.55
N SER A 77 12.04 -6.35 26.39
CA SER A 77 11.65 -5.23 27.25
C SER A 77 12.86 -4.54 27.91
N GLY A 78 12.99 -3.23 27.67
CA GLY A 78 14.03 -2.38 28.30
C GLY A 78 14.99 -1.66 27.33
N SER A 79 14.90 -1.91 26.02
CA SER A 79 15.73 -1.22 25.02
C SER A 79 15.07 0.08 24.50
N PRO A 80 15.79 1.19 24.31
CA PRO A 80 15.26 2.48 23.82
C PRO A 80 14.87 2.48 22.32
N THR A 81 14.43 1.34 21.78
CA THR A 81 14.34 1.04 20.35
C THR A 81 12.94 1.12 19.73
N SER A 82 11.90 1.50 20.49
CA SER A 82 10.51 1.57 19.99
C SER A 82 10.31 2.56 18.84
N ASN A 83 11.16 3.58 18.72
CA ASN A 83 11.10 4.59 17.64
C ASN A 83 12.06 4.29 16.48
N HIS A 84 12.69 3.10 16.46
CA HIS A 84 13.61 2.76 15.37
C HIS A 84 12.84 2.61 14.04
N PRO A 85 13.32 3.21 12.94
CA PRO A 85 12.60 3.20 11.65
C PRO A 85 12.18 1.80 11.18
N LEU A 86 13.02 0.79 11.39
CA LEU A 86 12.71 -0.59 10.99
C LEU A 86 11.53 -1.16 11.76
N PHE A 87 11.44 -0.93 13.08
CA PHE A 87 10.36 -1.46 13.91
C PHE A 87 9.02 -0.83 13.52
N LEU A 88 9.02 0.49 13.29
CA LEU A 88 7.85 1.21 12.77
C LEU A 88 7.40 0.64 11.42
N SER A 89 8.32 0.34 10.51
CA SER A 89 7.99 -0.30 9.23
C SER A 89 7.51 -1.75 9.37
N ILE A 90 8.04 -2.54 10.30
CA ILE A 90 7.55 -3.90 10.56
C ILE A 90 6.11 -3.86 11.10
N ARG A 91 5.82 -2.96 12.04
CA ARG A 91 4.47 -2.77 12.57
C ARG A 91 3.47 -2.40 11.48
N LEU A 92 3.83 -1.46 10.58
CA LEU A 92 2.98 -1.13 9.43
C LEU A 92 2.78 -2.34 8.49
N CYS A 93 3.83 -3.14 8.27
CA CYS A 93 3.76 -4.35 7.45
C CYS A 93 2.76 -5.37 8.02
N SER A 94 2.73 -5.55 9.35
CA SER A 94 1.77 -6.44 10.02
C SER A 94 0.32 -5.92 9.93
N ILE A 95 0.09 -4.61 10.14
CA ILE A 95 -1.23 -3.98 9.98
C ILE A 95 -1.75 -4.18 8.54
N MET A 96 -0.89 -3.89 7.56
CA MET A 96 -1.23 -4.02 6.14
C MET A 96 -1.51 -5.46 5.74
N SER A 97 -0.72 -6.42 6.24
CA SER A 97 -0.93 -7.86 6.01
C SER A 97 -2.31 -8.30 6.51
N SER A 98 -2.68 -7.86 7.71
CA SER A 98 -3.98 -8.15 8.33
C SER A 98 -5.13 -7.56 7.52
N LEU A 99 -4.99 -6.31 7.06
CA LEU A 99 -5.98 -5.64 6.20
C LEU A 99 -6.17 -6.35 4.85
N VAL A 100 -5.09 -6.78 4.20
CA VAL A 100 -5.19 -7.52 2.93
C VAL A 100 -5.86 -8.88 3.14
N ASN A 101 -5.55 -9.60 4.23
CA ASN A 101 -6.25 -10.84 4.55
C ASN A 101 -7.74 -10.62 4.86
N LEU A 102 -8.08 -9.53 5.55
CA LEU A 102 -9.47 -9.15 5.78
C LEU A 102 -10.19 -8.89 4.44
N TYR A 103 -9.56 -8.15 3.52
CA TYR A 103 -10.08 -7.92 2.17
C TYR A 103 -10.27 -9.21 1.39
N VAL A 104 -9.27 -10.07 1.35
CA VAL A 104 -9.34 -11.36 0.64
C VAL A 104 -10.45 -12.23 1.22
N SER A 105 -10.63 -12.22 2.55
CA SER A 105 -11.73 -12.95 3.20
C SER A 105 -13.09 -12.48 2.70
N THR A 106 -13.27 -11.17 2.47
CA THR A 106 -14.53 -10.65 1.89
C THR A 106 -14.81 -11.13 0.46
N LYS A 107 -13.77 -11.60 -0.27
CA LYS A 107 -13.87 -12.12 -1.64
C LYS A 107 -14.08 -13.64 -1.69
N GLN A 108 -13.45 -14.38 -0.76
CA GLN A 108 -13.37 -15.83 -0.81
C GLN A 108 -14.44 -16.52 0.05
N THR A 109 -14.90 -15.90 1.14
CA THR A 109 -15.79 -16.55 2.11
C THR A 109 -16.84 -15.58 2.63
N SER A 110 -18.12 -15.95 2.52
CA SER A 110 -19.26 -15.20 3.09
C SER A 110 -19.37 -15.31 4.63
N GLN A 111 -18.29 -15.70 5.32
CA GLN A 111 -18.33 -16.08 6.75
C GLN A 111 -18.06 -14.92 7.72
N TYR A 112 -17.55 -13.78 7.26
CA TYR A 112 -17.34 -12.63 8.15
C TYR A 112 -18.67 -11.96 8.47
N SER A 113 -19.04 -11.90 9.76
CA SER A 113 -20.17 -11.07 10.14
C SER A 113 -19.87 -9.61 9.83
N GLN A 114 -20.85 -8.88 9.32
CA GLN A 114 -20.68 -7.49 8.90
C GLN A 114 -20.19 -6.59 10.04
N ALA A 115 -20.69 -6.85 11.26
CA ALA A 115 -20.27 -6.15 12.46
C ALA A 115 -18.78 -6.40 12.78
N GLN A 116 -18.30 -7.64 12.66
CA GLN A 116 -16.88 -7.96 12.83
C GLN A 116 -16.02 -7.32 11.74
N LEU A 117 -16.48 -7.36 10.48
CA LEU A 117 -15.75 -6.71 9.38
C LEU A 117 -15.60 -5.21 9.61
N LEU A 118 -16.70 -4.54 9.98
CA LEU A 118 -16.69 -3.10 10.28
C LEU A 118 -15.78 -2.80 11.48
N ALA A 119 -15.89 -3.54 12.56
CA ALA A 119 -15.07 -3.36 13.75
C ALA A 119 -13.58 -3.56 13.46
N SER A 120 -13.21 -4.62 12.74
CA SER A 120 -11.81 -4.89 12.36
C SER A 120 -11.24 -3.83 11.42
N ALA A 121 -12.04 -3.34 10.46
CA ALA A 121 -11.62 -2.28 9.54
C ALA A 121 -11.42 -0.94 10.27
N ILE A 122 -12.31 -0.59 11.20
CA ILE A 122 -12.16 0.61 12.06
C ILE A 122 -10.93 0.48 12.95
N ALA A 123 -10.74 -0.66 13.62
CA ALA A 123 -9.59 -0.89 14.49
C ALA A 123 -8.27 -0.79 13.71
N SER A 124 -8.25 -1.28 12.46
CA SER A 124 -7.09 -1.16 11.59
C SER A 124 -6.81 0.29 11.18
N ASP A 125 -7.84 1.08 10.86
CA ASP A 125 -7.68 2.51 10.56
C ASP A 125 -7.17 3.30 11.77
N GLN A 126 -7.67 3.00 12.97
CA GLN A 126 -7.18 3.57 14.22
C GLN A 126 -5.71 3.18 14.50
N ALA A 127 -5.33 1.93 14.23
CA ALA A 127 -3.95 1.49 14.36
C ALA A 127 -3.00 2.23 13.38
N LEU A 128 -3.49 2.54 12.18
CA LEU A 128 -2.76 3.35 11.20
C LEU A 128 -2.65 4.82 11.63
N GLU A 129 -3.71 5.41 12.19
CA GLU A 129 -3.65 6.76 12.79
C GLU A 129 -2.63 6.80 13.95
N ALA A 130 -2.67 5.83 14.84
CA ALA A 130 -1.71 5.70 15.94
C ALA A 130 -0.27 5.47 15.44
N TRP A 131 -0.09 4.74 14.33
CA TRP A 131 1.22 4.56 13.70
C TRP A 131 1.82 5.89 13.26
N VAL A 132 1.05 6.76 12.58
CA VAL A 132 1.54 8.09 12.17
C VAL A 132 1.93 8.95 13.36
N VAL A 133 1.11 8.95 14.42
CA VAL A 133 1.40 9.74 15.65
C VAL A 133 2.69 9.27 16.33
N SER A 134 3.05 7.99 16.18
CA SER A 134 4.28 7.42 16.75
C SER A 134 5.55 7.72 15.95
N LEU A 135 5.44 8.33 14.75
CA LEU A 135 6.61 8.58 13.92
C LEU A 135 7.50 9.69 14.48
N PRO A 136 8.84 9.51 14.50
CA PRO A 136 9.74 10.59 14.86
C PRO A 136 9.76 11.67 13.78
N SER A 137 10.16 12.89 14.14
CA SER A 137 10.20 14.03 13.21
C SER A 137 11.09 13.81 11.98
N SER A 138 12.07 12.91 12.05
CA SER A 138 12.92 12.51 10.92
C SER A 138 12.16 11.83 9.77
N TRP A 139 10.94 11.36 10.02
CA TRP A 139 10.04 10.77 9.02
C TRP A 139 9.12 11.79 8.35
N ALA A 140 9.05 13.01 8.89
CA ALA A 140 8.23 14.06 8.32
C ALA A 140 8.74 14.40 6.91
N TYR A 141 7.81 14.49 5.97
CA TYR A 141 8.09 15.00 4.65
C TYR A 141 7.85 16.51 4.62
N GLN A 142 8.56 17.20 3.73
CA GLN A 142 8.38 18.62 3.50
C GLN A 142 7.52 18.82 2.26
N THR A 143 6.64 19.82 2.30
CA THR A 143 5.89 20.26 1.13
C THR A 143 6.58 21.50 0.58
N VAL A 144 7.02 21.43 -0.68
CA VAL A 144 7.66 22.58 -1.33
C VAL A 144 6.56 23.56 -1.75
N ARG A 145 6.68 24.83 -1.34
CA ARG A 145 5.60 25.83 -1.56
C ARG A 145 5.37 26.16 -3.05
N SER A 146 6.37 25.96 -3.89
CA SER A 146 6.33 26.29 -5.32
C SER A 146 5.82 25.14 -6.21
N GLU A 147 5.82 23.91 -5.72
CA GLU A 147 5.42 22.72 -6.48
C GLU A 147 4.74 21.72 -5.55
N PRO A 148 3.60 21.13 -5.91
CA PRO A 148 2.90 20.17 -5.07
C PRO A 148 3.60 18.81 -5.13
N HIS A 149 4.83 18.72 -4.62
CA HIS A 149 5.57 17.48 -4.43
C HIS A 149 6.07 17.36 -2.99
N TYR A 150 6.11 16.13 -2.48
CA TYR A 150 6.64 15.84 -1.14
C TYR A 150 8.11 15.47 -1.21
N VAL A 151 8.91 16.06 -0.33
CA VAL A 151 10.33 15.75 -0.17
C VAL A 151 10.52 14.91 1.09
N TYR A 152 11.10 13.72 0.91
CA TYR A 152 11.34 12.76 2.00
C TYR A 152 12.84 12.68 2.30
N GLY A 153 13.19 12.31 3.54
CA GLY A 153 14.58 12.06 3.92
C GLY A 153 15.23 10.88 3.18
N SER A 154 14.45 9.99 2.59
CA SER A 154 14.93 8.92 1.71
C SER A 154 13.82 8.37 0.80
N ARG A 155 14.20 7.70 -0.29
CA ARG A 155 13.25 6.93 -1.14
C ARG A 155 12.48 5.87 -0.37
N TRP A 156 13.13 5.27 0.63
CA TRP A 156 12.49 4.26 1.48
C TRP A 156 11.37 4.85 2.34
N PHE A 157 11.56 6.06 2.88
CA PHE A 157 10.48 6.77 3.55
C PHE A 157 9.33 7.12 2.59
N ALA A 158 9.65 7.59 1.37
CA ALA A 158 8.63 7.86 0.35
C ALA A 158 7.79 6.60 0.05
N ARG A 159 8.43 5.43 -0.11
CA ARG A 159 7.73 4.15 -0.29
C ARG A 159 6.89 3.77 0.92
N THR A 160 7.45 3.86 2.12
CA THR A 160 6.76 3.48 3.36
C THR A 160 5.51 4.33 3.59
N TRP A 161 5.59 5.63 3.34
CA TRP A 161 4.43 6.52 3.38
C TRP A 161 3.35 6.11 2.36
N ASN A 162 3.72 5.64 1.17
CA ASN A 162 2.75 5.14 0.20
C ASN A 162 2.11 3.81 0.61
N TYR A 163 2.84 2.92 1.26
CA TYR A 163 2.26 1.70 1.84
C TYR A 163 1.25 2.03 2.96
N TYR A 164 1.56 3.03 3.79
CA TYR A 164 0.63 3.57 4.78
C TYR A 164 -0.65 4.12 4.12
N ARG A 165 -0.50 4.96 3.10
CA ARG A 165 -1.64 5.55 2.36
C ARG A 165 -2.53 4.47 1.75
N LEU A 166 -1.94 3.49 1.07
CA LEU A 166 -2.68 2.35 0.52
C LEU A 166 -3.40 1.55 1.61
N SER A 167 -2.76 1.34 2.76
CA SER A 167 -3.37 0.64 3.90
C SER A 167 -4.58 1.39 4.43
N ARG A 168 -4.51 2.72 4.57
CA ARG A 168 -5.65 3.54 5.00
C ARG A 168 -6.77 3.60 3.97
N ILE A 169 -6.43 3.67 2.69
CA ILE A 169 -7.41 3.57 1.60
C ILE A 169 -8.13 2.21 1.68
N LEU A 170 -7.39 1.12 1.89
CA LEU A 170 -7.95 -0.22 2.03
C LEU A 170 -8.88 -0.33 3.25
N ALA A 171 -8.43 0.13 4.43
CA ALA A 171 -9.24 0.13 5.64
C ALA A 171 -10.57 0.90 5.44
N ASN A 172 -10.50 2.12 4.89
CA ASN A 172 -11.69 2.93 4.63
C ASN A 172 -12.58 2.35 3.54
N LYS A 173 -12.01 1.65 2.55
CA LYS A 173 -12.80 0.90 1.56
C LYS A 173 -13.57 -0.26 2.21
N LEU A 174 -12.95 -0.99 3.13
CA LEU A 174 -13.61 -2.06 3.88
C LEU A 174 -14.70 -1.52 4.81
N ILE A 175 -14.48 -0.36 5.45
CA ILE A 175 -15.52 0.35 6.21
C ILE A 175 -16.71 0.67 5.31
N LEU A 176 -16.48 1.32 4.15
CA LEU A 176 -17.55 1.63 3.20
C LEU A 176 -18.28 0.38 2.71
N TYR A 177 -17.55 -0.70 2.42
CA TYR A 177 -18.15 -1.96 2.00
C TYR A 177 -19.07 -2.54 3.09
N ALA A 178 -18.61 -2.59 4.34
CA ALA A 178 -19.41 -3.08 5.46
C ALA A 178 -20.63 -2.18 5.73
N LEU A 179 -20.47 -0.86 5.67
CA LEU A 179 -21.54 0.11 5.82
C LEU A 179 -22.58 0.00 4.70
N ASN A 180 -22.17 -0.19 3.45
CA ASN A 180 -23.09 -0.35 2.32
C ASN A 180 -23.98 -1.58 2.50
N ILE A 181 -23.39 -2.71 2.92
CA ILE A 181 -24.17 -3.91 3.20
C ILE A 181 -25.11 -3.69 4.40
N ALA A 182 -24.62 -3.06 5.48
CA ALA A 182 -25.46 -2.75 6.64
C ALA A 182 -26.62 -1.80 6.27
N SER A 183 -26.41 -0.86 5.34
CA SER A 183 -27.44 0.09 4.91
C SER A 183 -28.65 -0.61 4.26
N LEU A 184 -28.43 -1.74 3.59
CA LEU A 184 -29.50 -2.58 3.04
C LEU A 184 -30.37 -3.20 4.15
N LEU A 185 -29.81 -3.43 5.34
CA LEU A 185 -30.51 -4.00 6.49
C LEU A 185 -31.10 -2.91 7.41
N LEU A 186 -30.54 -1.70 7.39
CA LEU A 186 -30.90 -0.58 8.26
C LEU A 186 -32.13 0.22 7.80
N GLN A 187 -32.81 -0.19 6.72
CA GLN A 187 -33.98 0.51 6.15
C GLN A 187 -35.17 0.67 7.13
N ALA A 188 -35.09 0.15 8.36
CA ALA A 188 -36.10 0.27 9.41
C ALA A 188 -35.60 0.85 10.75
N MET A 189 -34.41 1.46 10.84
CA MET A 189 -33.78 1.82 12.14
C MET A 189 -33.70 3.32 12.50
N ASN A 190 -33.45 3.55 13.80
CA ASN A 190 -33.34 4.83 14.54
C ASN A 190 -32.58 5.95 13.78
N PRO A 191 -33.13 7.18 13.70
CA PRO A 191 -32.51 8.33 13.02
C PRO A 191 -31.06 8.63 13.42
N THR A 192 -30.71 8.48 14.70
CA THR A 192 -29.33 8.75 15.18
C THR A 192 -28.32 7.77 14.61
N LEU A 193 -28.71 6.52 14.35
CA LEU A 193 -27.84 5.52 13.72
C LEU A 193 -27.63 5.81 12.24
N ILE A 194 -28.66 6.29 11.55
CA ILE A 194 -28.59 6.70 10.14
C ILE A 194 -27.61 7.89 10.00
N GLU A 195 -27.67 8.86 10.90
CA GLU A 195 -26.76 10.02 10.88
C GLU A 195 -25.30 9.60 11.10
N LYS A 196 -25.04 8.75 12.11
CA LYS A 196 -23.69 8.22 12.36
C LYS A 196 -23.14 7.42 11.17
N HIS A 197 -24.00 6.63 10.53
CA HIS A 197 -23.66 5.87 9.33
C HIS A 197 -23.23 6.80 8.18
N LYS A 198 -24.05 7.80 7.85
CA LYS A 198 -23.74 8.79 6.80
C LYS A 198 -22.47 9.59 7.09
N LEU A 199 -22.27 9.98 8.35
CA LEU A 199 -21.05 10.70 8.76
C LEU A 199 -19.80 9.84 8.53
N GLN A 200 -19.84 8.57 8.94
CA GLN A 200 -18.72 7.65 8.73
C GLN A 200 -18.48 7.38 7.24
N GLU A 201 -19.54 7.23 6.45
CA GLU A 201 -19.44 7.05 4.99
C GLU A 201 -18.74 8.25 4.34
N SER A 202 -19.18 9.47 4.65
CA SER A 202 -18.57 10.71 4.16
C SER A 202 -17.10 10.83 4.57
N ARG A 203 -16.78 10.54 5.84
CA ARG A 203 -15.40 10.54 6.34
C ARG A 203 -14.52 9.56 5.56
N SER A 204 -14.96 8.31 5.41
CA SER A 204 -14.18 7.28 4.72
C SER A 204 -14.01 7.60 3.23
N ALA A 205 -15.03 8.14 2.56
CA ALA A 205 -14.92 8.60 1.17
C ALA A 205 -13.92 9.77 1.01
N SER A 206 -13.93 10.73 1.96
CA SER A 206 -12.99 11.84 1.98
C SER A 206 -11.55 11.36 2.13
N VAL A 207 -11.29 10.47 3.09
CA VAL A 207 -9.95 9.88 3.31
C VAL A 207 -9.45 9.17 2.06
N ILE A 208 -10.28 8.36 1.40
CA ILE A 208 -9.90 7.68 0.16
C ILE A 208 -9.52 8.69 -0.94
N SER A 209 -10.32 9.74 -1.10
CA SER A 209 -10.08 10.77 -2.13
C SER A 209 -8.78 11.54 -1.89
N GLU A 210 -8.56 11.97 -0.65
CA GLU A 210 -7.38 12.73 -0.25
C GLU A 210 -6.10 11.91 -0.39
N LEU A 211 -6.05 10.72 0.23
CA LEU A 211 -4.86 9.88 0.19
C LEU A 211 -4.54 9.38 -1.22
N SER A 212 -5.56 9.18 -2.07
CA SER A 212 -5.33 8.87 -3.48
C SER A 212 -4.55 9.97 -4.18
N LYS A 213 -4.86 11.24 -3.92
CA LYS A 213 -4.13 12.40 -4.49
C LYS A 213 -2.72 12.50 -3.91
N GLU A 214 -2.57 12.27 -2.61
CA GLU A 214 -1.26 12.28 -1.97
C GLU A 214 -0.29 11.24 -2.53
N ILE A 215 -0.78 10.06 -2.94
CA ILE A 215 0.04 9.05 -3.61
C ILE A 215 0.69 9.68 -4.84
N TYR A 216 -0.07 10.34 -5.73
CA TYR A 216 0.47 10.99 -6.92
C TYR A 216 1.48 12.09 -6.61
N ILE A 217 1.18 12.93 -5.61
CA ILE A 217 2.07 14.01 -5.14
C ILE A 217 3.42 13.46 -4.66
N SER A 218 3.42 12.26 -4.09
CA SER A 218 4.62 11.62 -3.55
C SER A 218 5.44 10.79 -4.55
N LEU A 219 4.87 10.44 -5.71
CA LEU A 219 5.52 9.58 -6.70
C LEU A 219 6.89 10.10 -7.15
N PRO A 220 7.11 11.41 -7.42
CA PRO A 220 8.43 11.90 -7.81
C PRO A 220 9.52 11.49 -6.82
N ALA A 221 9.27 11.59 -5.51
CA ALA A 221 10.28 11.28 -4.51
C ALA A 221 10.62 9.78 -4.37
N MET A 222 9.88 8.90 -5.05
CA MET A 222 10.22 7.47 -5.13
C MET A 222 11.33 7.19 -6.16
N PHE A 223 11.61 8.14 -7.06
CA PHE A 223 12.65 8.02 -8.07
C PHE A 223 13.93 8.75 -7.64
N ASP A 224 15.09 8.18 -7.98
CA ASP A 224 16.37 8.89 -7.89
C ASP A 224 16.62 9.69 -9.17
N PHE A 225 16.26 10.97 -9.16
CA PHE A 225 16.51 11.89 -10.28
C PHE A 225 17.93 12.48 -10.28
N ASN A 226 18.69 12.30 -9.20
CA ASN A 226 20.05 12.83 -9.06
C ASN A 226 21.14 11.93 -9.65
N ARG A 227 20.83 10.68 -10.03
CA ARG A 227 21.77 9.80 -10.74
C ARG A 227 21.80 10.10 -12.24
N ARG A 228 23.00 10.45 -12.74
CA ARG A 228 23.30 10.64 -14.17
C ARG A 228 22.82 9.44 -15.00
N ARG A 229 22.21 9.77 -16.16
CA ARG A 229 21.64 8.86 -17.16
C ARG A 229 22.51 7.60 -17.39
N PRO A 230 21.97 6.38 -17.24
CA PRO A 230 22.40 5.24 -18.03
C PRO A 230 21.77 5.32 -19.43
N ALA A 231 22.52 4.94 -20.47
CA ALA A 231 22.11 4.99 -21.88
C ALA A 231 21.00 3.99 -22.27
N SER A 232 20.51 3.21 -21.31
CA SER A 232 19.36 2.32 -21.44
C SER A 232 18.59 2.35 -20.12
N ILE A 233 17.26 2.21 -20.16
CA ILE A 233 16.43 2.06 -18.96
C ILE A 233 16.39 0.56 -18.65
N PRO A 234 17.26 0.00 -17.79
CA PRO A 234 16.82 -1.17 -17.05
C PRO A 234 15.61 -0.69 -16.25
N LEU A 235 14.49 -1.43 -16.30
CA LEU A 235 13.36 -1.22 -15.38
C LEU A 235 13.94 -1.16 -13.97
N SER A 236 14.11 0.05 -13.43
CA SER A 236 14.74 0.22 -12.14
C SER A 236 13.79 -0.32 -11.08
N LEU A 237 14.33 -0.84 -9.98
CA LEU A 237 13.53 -1.29 -8.82
C LEU A 237 12.47 -0.24 -8.43
N ASP A 238 12.81 1.04 -8.51
CA ASP A 238 11.90 2.16 -8.25
C ASP A 238 10.65 2.16 -9.16
N VAL A 239 10.80 1.90 -10.47
CA VAL A 239 9.66 1.83 -11.40
C VAL A 239 8.76 0.66 -11.04
N PHE A 240 9.35 -0.48 -10.68
CA PHE A 240 8.59 -1.65 -10.25
C PHE A 240 7.76 -1.36 -8.99
N PHE A 241 8.35 -0.74 -7.96
CA PHE A 241 7.58 -0.37 -6.75
C PHE A 241 6.43 0.60 -7.04
N VAL A 242 6.68 1.59 -7.89
CA VAL A 242 5.65 2.57 -8.29
C VAL A 242 4.51 1.88 -9.06
N VAL A 243 4.82 1.03 -10.03
CA VAL A 243 3.81 0.28 -10.78
C VAL A 243 2.99 -0.60 -9.85
N THR A 244 3.62 -1.30 -8.91
CA THR A 244 2.93 -2.13 -7.92
C THR A 244 1.99 -1.31 -7.05
N ILE A 245 2.43 -0.16 -6.52
CA ILE A 245 1.58 0.76 -5.74
C ILE A 245 0.39 1.24 -6.56
N LEU A 246 0.60 1.62 -7.82
CA LEU A 246 -0.48 2.12 -8.68
C LEU A 246 -1.46 1.00 -9.09
N GLN A 247 -0.98 -0.21 -9.35
CA GLN A 247 -1.84 -1.37 -9.60
C GLN A 247 -2.71 -1.68 -8.38
N SER A 248 -2.13 -1.65 -7.18
CA SER A 248 -2.90 -1.77 -5.94
C SER A 248 -3.91 -0.64 -5.78
N LEU A 249 -3.54 0.61 -6.09
CA LEU A 249 -4.47 1.74 -6.07
C LEU A 249 -5.64 1.53 -7.04
N VAL A 250 -5.41 0.94 -8.22
CA VAL A 250 -6.47 0.57 -9.17
C VAL A 250 -7.41 -0.47 -8.58
N VAL A 251 -6.88 -1.52 -7.93
CA VAL A 251 -7.71 -2.52 -7.23
C VAL A 251 -8.58 -1.86 -6.16
N LEU A 252 -8.06 -0.84 -5.48
CA LEU A 252 -8.76 -0.13 -4.41
C LEU A 252 -9.76 0.92 -4.92
N THR A 253 -9.46 1.67 -5.97
CA THR A 253 -10.26 2.86 -6.35
C THR A 253 -10.88 2.79 -7.74
N GLY A 254 -10.54 1.77 -8.52
CA GLY A 254 -10.94 1.62 -9.90
C GLY A 254 -10.06 2.42 -10.86
N LYS A 255 -9.91 1.90 -12.09
CA LYS A 255 -9.07 2.49 -13.15
C LYS A 255 -9.45 3.93 -13.47
N SER A 256 -10.75 4.24 -13.55
CA SER A 256 -11.24 5.58 -13.89
C SER A 256 -10.82 6.64 -12.85
N THR A 257 -10.87 6.30 -11.57
CA THR A 257 -10.42 7.17 -10.47
C THR A 257 -8.92 7.44 -10.56
N VAL A 258 -8.13 6.39 -10.79
CA VAL A 258 -6.67 6.49 -10.95
C VAL A 258 -6.30 7.39 -12.13
N LEU A 259 -6.93 7.18 -13.29
CA LEU A 259 -6.66 8.00 -14.47
C LEU A 259 -7.12 9.46 -14.29
N ARG A 260 -8.23 9.71 -13.60
CA ARG A 260 -8.74 11.06 -13.32
C ARG A 260 -7.84 11.83 -12.36
N ASN A 261 -7.32 11.17 -11.33
CA ASN A 261 -6.45 11.78 -10.34
C ASN A 261 -5.00 11.95 -10.85
N TRP A 262 -4.69 11.39 -12.01
CA TRP A 262 -3.38 11.57 -12.63
C TRP A 262 -3.15 13.06 -12.91
N PRO A 263 -2.10 13.69 -12.35
CA PRO A 263 -1.89 15.11 -12.53
C PRO A 263 -1.71 15.44 -14.02
N PRO A 264 -2.44 16.42 -14.58
CA PRO A 264 -2.27 16.82 -15.98
C PRO A 264 -0.87 17.37 -16.27
N SER A 265 -0.18 17.86 -15.23
CA SER A 265 1.12 18.54 -15.29
C SER A 265 1.96 18.24 -14.04
N ALA A 266 2.25 16.97 -13.76
CA ALA A 266 3.28 16.66 -12.77
C ALA A 266 4.64 17.09 -13.35
N CYS A 267 5.10 18.25 -12.87
CA CYS A 267 6.30 19.01 -13.23
C CYS A 267 6.26 19.70 -14.60
N GLU A 268 6.49 21.02 -14.61
CA GLU A 268 6.81 21.81 -15.83
C GLU A 268 8.09 21.30 -16.54
N LYS A 269 8.83 20.41 -15.88
CA LYS A 269 9.75 19.46 -16.51
C LYS A 269 9.16 18.06 -16.32
N PRO A 270 8.31 17.57 -17.22
CA PRO A 270 7.85 16.19 -17.16
C PRO A 270 9.08 15.32 -17.37
N GLU A 271 9.66 14.83 -16.28
CA GLU A 271 10.79 13.91 -16.37
C GLU A 271 10.29 12.70 -17.14
N GLU A 272 10.98 12.33 -18.23
CA GLU A 272 10.55 11.33 -19.22
C GLU A 272 10.02 10.05 -18.57
N LYS A 273 10.58 9.66 -17.42
CA LYS A 273 10.14 8.51 -16.61
C LYS A 273 8.66 8.59 -16.18
N PHE A 274 8.16 9.76 -15.79
CA PHE A 274 6.78 9.94 -15.33
C PHE A 274 5.77 9.89 -16.49
N VAL A 275 6.16 10.40 -17.66
CA VAL A 275 5.37 10.28 -18.90
C VAL A 275 5.30 8.83 -19.34
N ILE A 276 6.45 8.13 -19.36
CA ILE A 276 6.52 6.71 -19.67
C ILE A 276 5.68 5.89 -18.69
N LEU A 277 5.72 6.21 -17.39
CA LEU A 277 4.89 5.55 -16.39
C LEU A 277 3.39 5.75 -16.70
N LYS A 278 2.96 6.97 -17.01
CA LYS A 278 1.57 7.25 -17.42
C LYS A 278 1.17 6.41 -18.63
N GLU A 279 2.03 6.31 -19.64
CA GLU A 279 1.77 5.50 -20.83
C GLU A 279 1.68 4.01 -20.52
N ILE A 280 2.63 3.48 -19.72
CA ILE A 280 2.62 2.09 -19.26
C ILE A 280 1.32 1.81 -18.49
N MET A 281 0.93 2.68 -17.57
CA MET A 281 -0.30 2.52 -16.78
C MET A 281 -1.54 2.58 -17.68
N THR A 282 -1.58 3.50 -18.64
CA THR A 282 -2.72 3.63 -19.57
C THR A 282 -2.88 2.39 -20.45
N ARG A 283 -1.76 1.81 -20.92
CA ARG A 283 -1.74 0.64 -21.82
C ARG A 283 -1.91 -0.69 -21.09
N ASN A 284 -1.41 -0.83 -19.87
CA ASN A 284 -1.29 -2.13 -19.18
C ASN A 284 -2.20 -2.31 -17.96
N LEU A 285 -2.96 -1.29 -17.55
CA LEU A 285 -4.06 -1.47 -16.59
C LEU A 285 -5.30 -2.01 -17.33
N VAL A 286 -5.34 -3.31 -17.60
CA VAL A 286 -6.57 -4.01 -18.04
C VAL A 286 -6.69 -5.30 -17.26
#